data_AF-A0A853F809-F1
#
_entry.id   AF-A0A853F809-F1
#
_cell.length_a   1.000
_cell.length_b   1.000
_cell.length_c   1.000
_cell.angle_alpha   90.00
_cell.angle_beta   90.00
_cell.angle_gamma   90.00
#
_symmetry.space_group_name_H-M   'P 1'
#
loop_
_entity.id
_entity.type
_entity.pdbx_description
1 polymer ?
#
loop_
_entity_poly.entity_id
_entity_poly.type
_entity_poly.pdbx_seq_one_letter_code
_entity_poly.pdbx_strand_id
1 'polypeptide(L)'
;MTVLIGNNASGKSNVLEVISAIFSRIYNDKLKELPFKFDLVYTINSLDIRVSKNQEIEYKIKKPEDKSWHNLEKLYSLGSRLPAEFPFTLGESYDYRPSQIIALYSGEELRLWEEYYKKPYFDFNKTPLKNDTYVSKLNMLYVNKYYWDVALLTMYASDVKGLEKIVKSELKTITIQINKKLLSNFIKSKPNNEVNKFVSSFITPESEGDGVENIQSLNLSLDEVKDKIDFKTHTELFNLLCVAKLSKDKKLKLITDLELEFENGITTKDFSEGQKKQILLKLCLEVLSGENSLLLFDEPDAHIHIQKNSSPTY
;
A
#
# COMPACT_ATOMS: atom_id res chain seq x y z
N MET A 1 1.83 -10.29 11.19
CA MET A 1 2.21 -8.91 10.86
C MET A 1 3.29 -8.47 11.83
N THR A 2 4.35 -7.83 11.34
CA THR A 2 5.42 -7.26 12.19
C THR A 2 5.52 -5.76 11.98
N VAL A 3 5.64 -4.99 13.07
CA VAL A 3 5.84 -3.54 13.02
C VAL A 3 7.22 -3.21 13.57
N LEU A 4 8.03 -2.51 12.80
CA LEU A 4 9.30 -1.94 13.22
C LEU A 4 9.17 -0.43 13.35
N ILE A 5 9.54 0.09 14.52
CA ILE A 5 9.38 1.50 14.89
C ILE A 5 10.76 2.13 15.11
N GLY A 6 11.04 3.21 14.38
CA GLY A 6 12.15 4.13 14.65
C GLY A 6 11.74 5.22 15.64
N ASN A 7 12.50 5.39 16.73
CA ASN A 7 12.36 6.51 17.67
C ASN A 7 13.50 7.53 17.47
N ASN A 8 13.22 8.80 17.77
CA ASN A 8 14.10 9.95 17.53
C ASN A 8 15.51 9.74 18.11
N ALA A 9 16.51 10.32 17.42
CA ALA A 9 17.91 10.45 17.85
C ALA A 9 18.70 9.14 18.09
N SER A 10 18.26 8.00 17.54
CA SER A 10 18.89 6.69 17.78
C SER A 10 19.56 6.04 16.56
N GLY A 11 19.62 6.73 15.41
CA GLY A 11 20.20 6.19 14.16
C GLY A 11 19.36 5.11 13.48
N LYS A 12 18.10 4.89 13.91
CA LYS A 12 17.22 3.80 13.46
C LYS A 12 16.57 4.00 12.09
N SER A 13 16.45 5.23 11.58
CA SER A 13 16.00 5.47 10.20
C SER A 13 16.90 4.73 9.20
N ASN A 14 18.21 4.65 9.47
CA ASN A 14 19.15 3.84 8.68
C ASN A 14 18.78 2.34 8.69
N VAL A 15 18.22 1.81 9.78
CA VAL A 15 17.76 0.41 9.84
C VAL A 15 16.53 0.23 8.96
N LEU A 16 15.55 1.15 9.02
CA LEU A 16 14.37 1.10 8.14
C LEU A 16 14.77 1.17 6.66
N GLU A 17 15.74 2.03 6.33
CA GLU A 17 16.32 2.12 4.99
C GLU A 17 17.03 0.84 4.58
N VAL A 18 17.88 0.26 5.43
CA VAL A 18 18.59 -1.00 5.15
C VAL A 18 17.61 -2.14 4.90
N ILE A 19 16.56 -2.26 5.71
CA ILE A 19 15.51 -3.28 5.53
C ILE A 19 14.75 -3.04 4.22
N SER A 20 14.41 -1.79 3.91
CA SER A 20 13.78 -1.41 2.64
C SER A 20 14.67 -1.75 1.44
N ALA A 21 15.98 -1.49 1.55
CA ALA A 21 16.97 -1.79 0.53
C ALA A 21 17.07 -3.30 0.28
N ILE A 22 17.19 -4.10 1.34
CA ILE A 22 17.29 -5.56 1.26
C ILE A 22 16.04 -6.12 0.55
N PHE A 23 14.83 -5.79 1.04
CA PHE A 23 13.62 -6.35 0.46
C PHE A 23 13.31 -5.83 -0.95
N SER A 24 13.56 -4.54 -1.25
CA SER A 24 13.44 -4.00 -2.61
C SER A 24 14.29 -4.79 -3.62
N ARG A 25 15.49 -5.19 -3.22
CA ARG A 25 16.40 -5.99 -4.06
C ARG A 25 16.06 -7.48 -4.06
N ILE A 26 15.45 -8.02 -3.00
CA ILE A 26 14.88 -9.37 -2.99
C ILE A 26 13.73 -9.47 -4.00
N TYR A 27 12.79 -8.52 -4.00
CA TYR A 27 11.63 -8.59 -4.92
C TYR A 27 12.00 -8.46 -6.40
N ASN A 28 13.13 -7.81 -6.70
CA ASN A 28 13.59 -7.56 -8.06
C ASN A 28 14.82 -8.40 -8.46
N ASP A 29 15.19 -9.42 -7.66
CA ASP A 29 16.35 -10.30 -7.88
C ASP A 29 17.68 -9.58 -8.14
N LYS A 30 17.96 -8.56 -7.31
CA LYS A 30 19.07 -7.61 -7.46
C LYS A 30 19.92 -7.45 -6.20
N LEU A 31 19.92 -8.43 -5.30
CA LEU A 31 20.66 -8.36 -4.03
C LEU A 31 22.17 -8.13 -4.21
N LYS A 32 22.75 -8.57 -5.34
CA LYS A 32 24.16 -8.35 -5.68
C LYS A 32 24.52 -6.86 -5.78
N GLU A 33 23.55 -6.00 -6.10
CA GLU A 33 23.75 -4.56 -6.29
C GLU A 33 23.90 -3.76 -4.99
N LEU A 34 23.56 -4.33 -3.82
CA LEU A 34 23.67 -3.62 -2.54
C LEU A 34 25.13 -3.27 -2.18
N PRO A 35 25.47 -2.05 -1.75
CA PRO A 35 26.87 -1.66 -1.50
C PRO A 35 27.39 -2.08 -0.12
N PHE A 36 26.60 -2.83 0.66
CA PHE A 36 26.93 -3.21 2.04
C PHE A 36 26.75 -4.70 2.28
N LYS A 37 27.41 -5.18 3.34
CA LYS A 37 27.27 -6.54 3.87
C LYS A 37 26.12 -6.59 4.88
N PHE A 38 25.43 -7.71 4.95
CA PHE A 38 24.36 -7.91 5.93
C PHE A 38 24.14 -9.39 6.22
N ASP A 39 23.52 -9.66 7.36
CA ASP A 39 22.98 -10.96 7.74
C ASP A 39 21.60 -10.73 8.37
N LEU A 40 20.55 -11.10 7.64
CA LEU A 40 19.17 -10.89 8.02
C LEU A 40 18.52 -12.22 8.33
N VAL A 41 17.98 -12.37 9.54
CA VAL A 41 17.19 -13.52 9.96
C VAL A 41 15.79 -13.06 10.32
N TYR A 42 14.78 -13.75 9.80
CA TYR A 42 13.38 -13.48 10.10
C TYR A 42 12.55 -14.76 10.02
N THR A 43 11.44 -14.79 10.75
CA THR A 43 10.51 -15.91 10.74
C THR A 43 9.27 -15.54 9.92
N ILE A 44 8.86 -16.41 9.00
CA ILE A 44 7.68 -16.25 8.15
C ILE A 44 7.08 -17.64 7.87
N ASN A 45 5.75 -17.78 7.93
CA ASN A 45 5.07 -19.07 7.74
C ASN A 45 5.67 -20.21 8.59
N SER A 46 6.00 -19.90 9.86
CA SER A 46 6.62 -20.84 10.82
C SER A 46 7.98 -21.41 10.39
N LEU A 47 8.69 -20.72 9.48
CA LEU A 47 10.03 -21.06 9.04
C LEU A 47 10.98 -19.90 9.32
N ASP A 48 12.17 -20.22 9.81
CA ASP A 48 13.24 -19.26 9.92
C ASP A 48 13.95 -19.16 8.58
N ILE A 49 14.06 -17.93 8.08
CA ILE A 49 14.74 -17.57 6.84
C ILE A 49 15.95 -16.73 7.19
N ARG A 50 17.09 -17.11 6.63
CA ARG A 50 18.32 -16.31 6.70
C ARG A 50 18.73 -15.90 5.29
N VAL A 51 18.92 -14.61 5.10
CA VAL A 51 19.48 -14.02 3.88
C VAL A 51 20.72 -13.28 4.29
N SER A 52 21.87 -13.66 3.73
CA SER A 52 23.13 -12.97 4.04
C SER A 52 23.87 -12.59 2.76
N LYS A 53 24.59 -11.48 2.84
CA LYS A 53 25.51 -11.02 1.81
C LYS A 53 26.82 -10.63 2.48
N ASN A 54 27.84 -11.44 2.25
CA ASN A 54 29.21 -11.15 2.66
C ASN A 54 30.10 -11.00 1.44
N GLN A 55 30.67 -12.10 0.94
CA GLN A 55 31.33 -12.16 -0.37
C GLN A 55 30.34 -12.63 -1.44
N GLU A 56 29.61 -13.69 -1.13
CA GLU A 56 28.50 -14.21 -1.93
C GLU A 56 27.16 -14.01 -1.20
N ILE A 57 26.06 -14.28 -1.92
CA ILE A 57 24.72 -14.26 -1.36
C ILE A 57 24.38 -15.67 -0.93
N GLU A 58 23.92 -15.83 0.30
CA GLU A 58 23.42 -17.10 0.81
C GLU A 58 21.97 -16.96 1.27
N TYR A 59 21.18 -17.96 0.92
CA TYR A 59 19.82 -18.14 1.41
C TYR A 59 19.76 -19.44 2.20
N LYS A 60 19.19 -19.38 3.40
CA LYS A 60 19.07 -20.54 4.28
C LYS A 60 17.68 -20.60 4.91
N ILE A 61 17.20 -21.81 5.15
CA ILE A 61 15.92 -22.10 5.78
C ILE A 61 16.06 -23.17 6.85
N LYS A 62 15.23 -23.08 7.89
CA LYS A 62 15.05 -24.16 8.86
C LYS A 62 13.69 -24.04 9.55
N LYS A 63 13.25 -25.09 10.23
CA LYS A 63 12.19 -24.93 11.23
C LYS A 63 12.77 -24.29 12.49
N PRO A 64 11.98 -23.52 13.26
CA PRO A 64 12.45 -22.91 14.49
C PRO A 64 13.08 -23.91 15.48
N GLU A 65 12.51 -25.12 15.58
CA GLU A 65 13.00 -26.21 16.42
C GLU A 65 14.29 -26.88 15.92
N ASP A 66 14.64 -26.71 14.64
CA ASP A 66 15.82 -27.32 14.05
C ASP A 66 17.09 -26.56 14.46
N LYS A 67 18.16 -27.33 14.73
CA LYS A 67 19.49 -26.78 15.02
C LYS A 67 20.29 -26.41 13.77
N SER A 68 19.96 -27.05 12.64
CA SER A 68 20.74 -26.96 11.40
C SER A 68 20.00 -26.17 10.33
N TRP A 69 20.74 -25.40 9.53
CA TRP A 69 20.23 -24.68 8.39
C TRP A 69 20.34 -25.51 7.10
N HIS A 70 19.34 -25.40 6.24
CA HIS A 70 19.37 -25.93 4.88
C HIS A 70 19.61 -24.80 3.89
N ASN A 71 20.51 -25.01 2.92
CA ASN A 71 20.81 -24.02 1.89
C ASN A 71 19.70 -23.96 0.84
N LEU A 72 19.40 -22.75 0.37
CA LEU A 72 18.52 -22.47 -0.75
C LEU A 72 19.31 -21.80 -1.86
N GLU A 73 18.94 -22.08 -3.11
CA GLU A 73 19.49 -21.38 -4.28
C GLU A 73 19.03 -19.91 -4.30
N LYS A 74 17.76 -19.67 -3.97
CA LYS A 74 17.13 -18.36 -3.87
C LYS A 74 15.89 -18.41 -2.98
N LEU A 75 15.32 -17.24 -2.67
CA LEU A 75 13.97 -17.18 -2.11
C LEU A 75 12.93 -17.42 -3.20
N TYR A 76 12.17 -18.49 -3.04
CA TYR A 76 11.06 -18.83 -3.94
C TYR A 76 9.83 -17.98 -3.62
N SER A 77 9.09 -17.60 -4.66
CA SER A 77 7.79 -16.94 -4.57
C SER A 77 6.66 -17.97 -4.63
N LEU A 78 5.44 -17.54 -4.26
CA LEU A 78 4.22 -18.31 -4.46
C LEU A 78 4.15 -18.91 -5.88
N GLY A 79 3.84 -20.21 -5.99
CA GLY A 79 3.72 -20.94 -7.25
C GLY A 79 5.04 -21.40 -7.88
N SER A 80 6.20 -21.15 -7.26
CA SER A 80 7.48 -21.66 -7.76
C SER A 80 7.59 -23.18 -7.60
N ARG A 81 8.11 -23.88 -8.62
CA ARG A 81 8.46 -25.31 -8.50
C ARG A 81 9.60 -25.46 -7.50
N LEU A 82 9.34 -26.12 -6.38
CA LEU A 82 10.37 -26.45 -5.40
C LEU A 82 11.29 -27.56 -5.94
N PRO A 83 12.58 -27.57 -5.55
CA PRO A 83 13.47 -28.71 -5.77
C PRO A 83 12.86 -30.01 -5.22
N ALA A 84 13.08 -31.14 -5.89
CA ALA A 84 12.53 -32.44 -5.51
C ALA A 84 12.98 -32.92 -4.11
N GLU A 85 14.13 -32.45 -3.64
CA GLU A 85 14.75 -32.83 -2.36
C GLU A 85 14.49 -31.80 -1.25
N PHE A 86 13.42 -30.99 -1.36
CA PHE A 86 13.15 -29.97 -0.36
C PHE A 86 12.88 -30.62 1.01
N PRO A 87 13.50 -30.14 2.11
CA PRO A 87 13.49 -30.83 3.41
C PRO A 87 12.12 -30.91 4.09
N PHE A 88 11.08 -30.29 3.52
CA PHE A 88 9.75 -30.19 4.11
C PHE A 88 8.67 -30.54 3.08
N THR A 89 7.70 -31.38 3.47
CA THR A 89 6.43 -31.52 2.76
C THR A 89 5.62 -30.24 2.94
N LEU A 90 5.73 -29.34 1.97
CA LEU A 90 5.08 -28.05 1.97
C LEU A 90 3.67 -28.23 1.42
N GLY A 91 2.65 -28.08 2.27
CA GLY A 91 1.26 -27.92 1.81
C GLY A 91 1.16 -26.68 0.93
N GLU A 92 0.82 -26.86 -0.35
CA GLU A 92 0.58 -25.85 -1.39
C GLU A 92 1.12 -24.42 -1.16
N SER A 93 2.27 -24.12 -1.79
CA SER A 93 2.71 -22.77 -2.18
C SER A 93 3.20 -21.82 -1.06
N TYR A 94 4.53 -21.71 -0.90
CA TYR A 94 5.14 -20.80 0.09
C TYR A 94 5.87 -19.64 -0.60
N ASP A 95 5.53 -18.40 -0.22
CA ASP A 95 6.39 -17.24 -0.43
C ASP A 95 7.20 -17.01 0.84
N TYR A 96 8.52 -17.06 0.72
CA TYR A 96 9.43 -16.84 1.85
C TYR A 96 9.75 -15.36 2.07
N ARG A 97 9.16 -14.47 1.27
CA ARG A 97 9.32 -13.03 1.40
C ARG A 97 8.07 -12.46 2.06
N PRO A 98 8.18 -11.33 2.78
CA PRO A 98 7.00 -10.61 3.22
C PRO A 98 6.05 -10.35 2.05
N SER A 99 4.74 -10.42 2.30
CA SER A 99 3.74 -10.17 1.26
C SER A 99 3.75 -8.71 0.80
N GLN A 100 4.16 -7.81 1.70
CA GLN A 100 4.33 -6.38 1.44
C GLN A 100 5.21 -5.74 2.52
N ILE A 101 6.00 -4.75 2.11
CA ILE A 101 6.69 -3.80 2.96
C ILE A 101 5.96 -2.46 2.88
N ILE A 102 5.43 -1.99 4.01
CA ILE A 102 4.71 -0.71 4.11
C ILE A 102 5.59 0.26 4.88
N ALA A 103 6.06 1.32 4.23
CA ALA A 103 6.78 2.40 4.89
C ALA A 103 5.85 3.59 5.15
N LEU A 104 5.85 4.06 6.41
CA LEU A 104 5.27 5.35 6.80
C LEU A 104 6.39 6.18 7.43
N TYR A 105 7.01 7.01 6.60
CA TYR A 105 8.20 7.77 6.93
C TYR A 105 7.87 9.26 6.99
N SER A 106 8.29 9.93 8.07
CA SER A 106 7.95 11.32 8.36
C SER A 106 9.10 12.32 8.13
N GLY A 107 10.31 11.83 7.80
CA GLY A 107 11.45 12.69 7.49
C GLY A 107 11.35 13.41 6.14
N GLU A 108 12.09 14.51 6.02
CA GLU A 108 12.14 15.35 4.80
C GLU A 108 12.94 14.69 3.67
N GLU A 109 13.89 13.82 4.02
CA GLU A 109 14.74 13.12 3.07
C GLU A 109 13.95 12.17 2.18
N LEU A 110 14.07 12.37 0.86
CA LEU A 110 13.37 11.55 -0.14
C LEU A 110 14.16 10.29 -0.54
N ARG A 111 15.38 10.10 -0.02
CA ARG A 111 16.27 8.99 -0.38
C ARG A 111 15.57 7.62 -0.33
N LEU A 112 14.90 7.33 0.79
CA LEU A 112 14.16 6.08 0.98
C LEU A 112 13.15 5.86 -0.16
N TRP A 113 12.37 6.89 -0.47
CA TRP A 113 11.39 6.89 -1.55
C TRP A 113 12.08 6.69 -2.91
N GLU A 114 13.07 7.51 -3.24
CA GLU A 114 13.69 7.57 -4.56
C GLU A 114 14.41 6.29 -4.94
N GLU A 115 15.12 5.69 -3.98
CA GLU A 115 15.95 4.52 -4.20
C GLU A 115 15.15 3.21 -4.23
N TYR A 116 14.14 3.07 -3.37
CA TYR A 116 13.55 1.75 -3.10
C TYR A 116 12.06 1.62 -3.43
N TYR A 117 11.29 2.71 -3.38
CA TYR A 117 9.83 2.67 -3.53
C TYR A 117 9.30 3.33 -4.81
N LYS A 118 10.05 4.28 -5.37
CA LYS A 118 9.66 5.07 -6.55
C LYS A 118 9.35 4.20 -7.77
N LYS A 119 10.29 3.31 -8.15
CA LYS A 119 10.09 2.43 -9.31
C LYS A 119 8.89 1.49 -9.14
N PRO A 120 8.78 0.69 -8.04
CA PRO A 120 7.60 -0.15 -7.80
C PRO A 120 6.28 0.62 -7.87
N TYR A 121 6.22 1.83 -7.31
CA TYR A 121 5.04 2.68 -7.38
C TYR A 121 4.68 3.10 -8.81
N PHE A 122 5.66 3.52 -9.62
CA PHE A 122 5.40 3.89 -11.01
C PHE A 122 4.93 2.70 -11.84
N ASP A 123 5.53 1.53 -11.62
CA ASP A 123 5.13 0.29 -12.29
C ASP A 123 3.71 -0.10 -11.87
N PHE A 124 3.35 0.01 -10.59
CA PHE A 124 2.02 -0.27 -10.07
C PHE A 124 0.93 0.65 -10.64
N ASN A 125 1.19 1.96 -10.78
CA ASN A 125 0.19 2.88 -11.34
C ASN A 125 0.07 2.78 -12.88
N LYS A 126 1.06 2.17 -13.54
CA LYS A 126 1.10 2.06 -15.01
C LYS A 126 0.61 0.71 -15.52
N THR A 127 1.03 -0.37 -14.87
CA THR A 127 0.86 -1.74 -15.37
C THR A 127 -0.61 -2.14 -15.48
N PRO A 128 -1.47 -1.93 -14.46
CA PRO A 128 -2.87 -2.34 -14.54
C PRO A 128 -3.67 -1.56 -15.58
N LEU A 129 -3.34 -0.30 -15.88
CA LEU A 129 -4.00 0.45 -16.96
C LEU A 129 -3.48 0.04 -18.35
N LYS A 130 -2.20 -0.35 -18.43
CA LYS A 130 -1.57 -0.71 -19.71
C LYS A 130 -1.71 -2.18 -20.09
N ASN A 131 -2.04 -3.05 -19.15
CA ASN A 131 -2.22 -4.49 -19.36
C ASN A 131 -3.62 -4.92 -18.89
N ASP A 132 -4.18 -6.00 -19.42
CA ASP A 132 -5.45 -6.56 -18.92
C ASP A 132 -5.17 -7.45 -17.71
N THR A 133 -4.56 -6.86 -16.68
CA THR A 133 -4.12 -7.53 -15.45
C THR A 133 -4.89 -6.97 -14.26
N TYR A 134 -5.28 -7.87 -13.36
CA TYR A 134 -5.81 -7.49 -12.04
C TYR A 134 -4.82 -6.58 -11.30
N VAL A 135 -5.33 -5.58 -10.59
CA VAL A 135 -4.56 -4.69 -9.71
C VAL A 135 -4.15 -5.51 -8.49
N SER A 136 -2.96 -6.07 -8.60
CA SER A 136 -2.32 -6.78 -7.49
C SER A 136 -1.75 -5.80 -6.47
N LYS A 137 -1.66 -6.24 -5.22
CA LYS A 137 -1.04 -5.49 -4.12
C LYS A 137 0.40 -5.09 -4.45
N LEU A 138 0.77 -3.83 -4.18
CA LEU A 138 2.14 -3.33 -4.35
C LEU A 138 3.07 -3.84 -3.24
N ASN A 139 4.06 -4.67 -3.55
CA ASN A 139 4.99 -5.25 -2.56
C ASN A 139 5.82 -4.22 -1.78
N MET A 140 6.14 -3.07 -2.39
CA MET A 140 6.89 -1.98 -1.75
C MET A 140 6.03 -0.72 -1.75
N LEU A 141 5.29 -0.49 -0.66
CA LEU A 141 4.35 0.64 -0.54
C LEU A 141 4.92 1.72 0.38
N TYR A 142 5.04 2.94 -0.14
CA TYR A 142 5.42 4.13 0.64
C TYR A 142 4.21 5.03 0.83
N VAL A 143 3.67 5.06 2.05
CA VAL A 143 2.49 5.84 2.41
C VAL A 143 2.92 7.25 2.81
N ASN A 144 2.26 8.26 2.25
CA ASN A 144 2.57 9.67 2.47
C ASN A 144 1.31 10.55 2.37
N LYS A 145 1.50 11.88 2.42
CA LYS A 145 0.41 12.87 2.39
C LYS A 145 -0.55 12.79 1.19
N TYR A 146 -0.14 12.22 0.07
CA TYR A 146 -1.01 12.09 -1.11
C TYR A 146 -2.11 11.04 -0.92
N TYR A 147 -2.03 10.22 0.13
CA TYR A 147 -2.98 9.15 0.39
C TYR A 147 -4.13 9.56 1.31
N TRP A 148 -4.19 10.78 1.86
CA TRP A 148 -5.20 11.14 2.87
C TRP A 148 -6.65 10.93 2.39
N ASP A 149 -7.02 11.48 1.24
CA ASP A 149 -8.39 11.35 0.71
C ASP A 149 -8.71 9.90 0.30
N VAL A 150 -7.75 9.22 -0.35
CA VAL A 150 -7.87 7.80 -0.71
C VAL A 150 -8.04 6.93 0.53
N ALA A 151 -7.30 7.23 1.60
CA ALA A 151 -7.34 6.50 2.85
C ALA A 151 -8.69 6.66 3.54
N LEU A 152 -9.16 7.90 3.69
CA LEU A 152 -10.46 8.17 4.30
C LEU A 152 -11.59 7.55 3.49
N LEU A 153 -11.63 7.75 2.18
CA LEU A 153 -12.67 7.17 1.34
C LEU A 153 -12.70 5.64 1.47
N THR A 154 -11.53 5.00 1.42
CA THR A 154 -11.43 3.54 1.58
C THR A 154 -11.97 3.10 2.94
N MET A 155 -11.56 3.78 4.02
CA MET A 155 -11.96 3.41 5.38
C MET A 155 -13.45 3.67 5.64
N TYR A 156 -14.03 4.76 5.12
CA TYR A 156 -15.47 5.03 5.21
C TYR A 156 -16.30 4.04 4.38
N ALA A 157 -15.91 3.79 3.13
CA ALA A 157 -16.61 2.84 2.26
C ALA A 157 -16.54 1.40 2.80
N SER A 158 -15.50 1.08 3.58
CA SER A 158 -15.31 -0.24 4.20
C SER A 158 -15.77 -0.33 5.66
N ASP A 159 -16.49 0.68 6.16
CA ASP A 159 -17.02 0.70 7.54
C ASP A 159 -15.98 0.45 8.64
N VAL A 160 -14.77 0.98 8.44
CA VAL A 160 -13.69 0.90 9.41
C VAL A 160 -14.06 1.75 10.65
N LYS A 161 -14.18 1.08 11.80
CA LYS A 161 -14.62 1.70 13.07
C LYS A 161 -13.60 2.68 13.64
N GLY A 162 -14.04 3.69 14.40
CA GLY A 162 -13.15 4.56 15.15
C GLY A 162 -12.62 5.78 14.38
N LEU A 163 -13.07 5.99 13.14
CA LEU A 163 -12.75 7.19 12.36
C LEU A 163 -13.34 8.45 12.98
N GLU A 164 -14.50 8.34 13.62
CA GLU A 164 -15.20 9.44 14.29
C GLU A 164 -14.34 10.09 15.38
N LYS A 165 -13.46 9.30 16.04
CA LYS A 165 -12.52 9.80 17.06
C LYS A 165 -11.40 10.64 16.47
N ILE A 166 -11.03 10.37 15.22
CA ILE A 166 -9.95 11.07 14.50
C ILE A 166 -10.51 12.30 13.79
N VAL A 167 -11.56 12.11 12.98
CA VAL A 167 -12.14 13.15 12.13
C VAL A 167 -12.99 14.14 12.92
N LYS A 168 -13.73 13.67 13.93
CA LYS A 168 -14.60 14.48 14.81
C LYS A 168 -15.71 15.25 14.06
N SER A 169 -16.07 14.81 12.86
CA SER A 169 -17.13 15.36 12.02
C SER A 169 -17.66 14.26 11.11
N GLU A 170 -18.92 14.37 10.68
CA GLU A 170 -19.52 13.42 9.75
C GLU A 170 -19.18 13.79 8.30
N LEU A 171 -19.01 12.77 7.46
CA LEU A 171 -18.74 12.95 6.04
C LEU A 171 -20.03 13.39 5.35
N LYS A 172 -19.98 14.54 4.68
CA LYS A 172 -21.13 15.17 4.03
C LYS A 172 -21.17 14.84 2.54
N THR A 173 -20.06 15.11 1.84
CA THR A 173 -19.97 14.97 0.39
C THR A 173 -18.60 14.44 -0.03
N ILE A 174 -18.59 13.61 -1.07
CA ILE A 174 -17.41 13.12 -1.76
C ILE A 174 -17.43 13.70 -3.18
N THR A 175 -16.48 14.59 -3.47
CA THR A 175 -16.33 15.21 -4.78
C THR A 175 -15.30 14.43 -5.58
N ILE A 176 -15.70 13.90 -6.74
CA ILE A 176 -14.83 13.14 -7.65
C ILE A 176 -14.81 13.82 -9.01
N GLN A 177 -13.62 14.16 -9.51
CA GLN A 177 -13.42 14.65 -10.87
C GLN A 177 -12.80 13.58 -11.74
N ILE A 178 -13.46 13.24 -12.86
CA ILE A 178 -13.05 12.16 -13.77
C ILE A 178 -12.73 12.72 -15.16
N ASN A 179 -11.61 12.27 -15.72
CA ASN A 179 -11.23 12.56 -17.10
C ASN A 179 -11.94 11.60 -18.08
N LYS A 180 -13.12 12.00 -18.59
CA LYS A 180 -13.93 11.16 -19.50
C LYS A 180 -13.21 10.85 -20.80
N LYS A 181 -12.49 11.82 -21.36
CA LYS A 181 -11.74 11.61 -22.59
C LYS A 181 -10.70 10.51 -22.40
N LEU A 182 -9.95 10.55 -21.30
CA LEU A 182 -8.95 9.54 -21.01
C LEU A 182 -9.60 8.18 -20.72
N LEU A 183 -10.65 8.15 -19.90
CA LEU A 183 -11.40 6.93 -19.60
C LEU A 183 -11.93 6.27 -20.87
N SER A 184 -12.58 7.02 -21.77
CA SER A 184 -13.11 6.50 -23.03
C SER A 184 -12.02 5.92 -23.94
N ASN A 185 -10.83 6.51 -23.96
CA ASN A 185 -9.68 5.96 -24.68
C ASN A 185 -9.21 4.62 -24.08
N PHE A 186 -9.14 4.53 -22.75
CA PHE A 186 -8.78 3.30 -22.08
C PHE A 186 -9.83 2.20 -22.27
N ILE A 187 -11.12 2.51 -22.15
CA ILE A 187 -12.23 1.57 -22.39
C ILE A 187 -12.19 1.03 -23.83
N LYS A 188 -11.98 1.89 -24.84
CA LYS A 188 -11.84 1.45 -26.24
C LYS A 188 -10.70 0.44 -26.42
N SER A 189 -9.59 0.66 -25.71
CA SER A 189 -8.44 -0.25 -25.78
C SER A 189 -8.59 -1.51 -24.93
N LYS A 190 -9.28 -1.41 -23.80
CA LYS A 190 -9.38 -2.44 -22.74
C LYS A 190 -10.71 -2.32 -22.00
N PRO A 191 -11.80 -2.83 -22.57
CA PRO A 191 -13.13 -2.68 -21.98
C PRO A 191 -13.31 -3.49 -20.69
N ASN A 192 -12.52 -4.56 -20.50
CA ASN A 192 -12.66 -5.46 -19.36
C ASN A 192 -11.78 -5.11 -18.16
N ASN A 193 -10.91 -4.10 -18.31
CA ASN A 193 -10.00 -3.69 -17.26
C ASN A 193 -10.75 -3.24 -16.00
N GLU A 194 -10.34 -3.75 -14.85
CA GLU A 194 -11.04 -3.48 -13.59
C GLU A 194 -10.98 -2.01 -13.16
N VAL A 195 -9.88 -1.29 -13.43
CA VAL A 195 -9.78 0.14 -13.10
C VAL A 195 -10.74 0.93 -13.97
N ASN A 196 -10.88 0.57 -15.26
CA ASN A 196 -11.86 1.19 -16.15
C ASN A 196 -13.29 0.91 -15.67
N LYS A 197 -13.61 -0.33 -15.28
CA LYS A 197 -14.92 -0.70 -14.74
C LYS A 197 -15.24 0.07 -13.45
N PHE A 198 -14.28 0.12 -12.53
CA PHE A 198 -14.36 0.87 -11.29
C PHE A 198 -14.62 2.36 -11.54
N VAL A 199 -13.83 3.02 -12.39
CA VAL A 199 -14.04 4.46 -12.65
C VAL A 199 -15.35 4.70 -13.42
N SER A 200 -15.73 3.80 -14.32
CA SER A 200 -16.98 3.93 -15.08
C SER A 200 -18.23 3.80 -14.21
N SER A 201 -18.17 3.09 -13.09
CA SER A 201 -19.34 2.90 -12.21
C SER A 201 -19.81 4.20 -11.53
N PHE A 202 -18.92 5.19 -11.42
CA PHE A 202 -19.26 6.53 -10.97
C PHE A 202 -20.04 7.34 -12.01
N ILE A 203 -19.85 7.07 -13.30
CA ILE A 203 -20.39 7.88 -14.40
C ILE A 203 -21.75 7.36 -14.84
N THR A 204 -22.73 8.24 -14.94
CA THR A 204 -24.00 7.96 -15.64
C THR A 204 -23.92 8.38 -17.12
N PRO A 205 -24.58 7.65 -18.04
CA PRO A 205 -24.53 7.92 -19.49
C PRO A 205 -24.94 9.34 -19.91
N GLU A 206 -25.74 10.03 -19.10
CA GLU A 206 -26.41 11.30 -19.44
C GLU A 206 -25.62 12.55 -19.05
N SER A 207 -24.42 12.39 -18.50
CA SER A 207 -23.64 13.53 -18.04
C SER A 207 -22.80 14.08 -19.19
N GLU A 208 -23.13 15.29 -19.67
CA GLU A 208 -22.21 16.08 -20.49
C GLU A 208 -21.00 16.50 -19.63
N GLY A 209 -19.87 16.79 -20.24
CA GLY A 209 -18.72 17.31 -19.50
C GLY A 209 -18.11 18.52 -20.19
N ASP A 210 -17.42 19.32 -19.41
CA ASP A 210 -16.97 20.64 -19.82
C ASP A 210 -15.57 20.59 -20.43
N GLY A 211 -15.42 21.16 -21.62
CA GLY A 211 -14.13 21.53 -22.22
C GLY A 211 -13.31 20.43 -22.92
N VAL A 212 -12.07 20.79 -23.25
CA VAL A 212 -11.14 20.04 -24.15
C VAL A 212 -10.67 18.68 -23.59
N GLU A 213 -10.67 18.55 -22.26
CA GLU A 213 -10.39 17.29 -21.53
C GLU A 213 -11.66 16.52 -21.11
N ASN A 214 -12.85 17.11 -21.27
CA ASN A 214 -14.14 16.55 -20.88
C ASN A 214 -14.11 16.01 -19.42
N ILE A 215 -13.77 16.90 -18.48
CA ILE A 215 -13.74 16.55 -17.05
C ILE A 215 -15.17 16.56 -16.53
N GLN A 216 -15.58 15.49 -15.86
CA GLN A 216 -16.84 15.44 -15.13
C GLN A 216 -16.59 15.57 -13.64
N SER A 217 -17.29 16.48 -12.98
CA SER A 217 -17.36 16.56 -11.52
C SER A 217 -18.62 15.87 -11.02
N LEU A 218 -18.48 15.03 -9.99
CA LEU A 218 -19.55 14.32 -9.31
C LEU A 218 -19.50 14.66 -7.83
N ASN A 219 -20.64 14.98 -7.24
CA ASN A 219 -20.80 15.14 -5.80
C ASN A 219 -21.69 14.00 -5.32
N LEU A 220 -21.15 13.15 -4.47
CA LEU A 220 -21.80 11.92 -4.03
C LEU A 220 -21.83 11.86 -2.49
N SER A 221 -22.91 11.35 -1.94
CA SER A 221 -22.96 10.88 -0.56
C SER A 221 -22.15 9.58 -0.39
N LEU A 222 -21.86 9.20 0.86
CA LEU A 222 -21.18 7.94 1.15
C LEU A 222 -22.00 6.73 0.66
N ASP A 223 -23.32 6.75 0.84
CA ASP A 223 -24.20 5.66 0.42
C ASP A 223 -24.21 5.52 -1.10
N GLU A 224 -24.29 6.63 -1.85
CA GLU A 224 -24.20 6.60 -3.31
C GLU A 224 -22.85 6.04 -3.80
N VAL A 225 -21.75 6.34 -3.10
CA VAL A 225 -20.46 5.73 -3.43
C VAL A 225 -20.50 4.23 -3.20
N LYS A 226 -20.99 3.77 -2.04
CA LYS A 226 -21.09 2.34 -1.71
C LYS A 226 -21.99 1.58 -2.70
N ASP A 227 -23.09 2.19 -3.13
CA ASP A 227 -24.01 1.59 -4.10
C ASP A 227 -23.40 1.48 -5.51
N LYS A 228 -22.45 2.37 -5.86
CA LYS A 228 -21.82 2.42 -7.18
C LYS A 228 -20.57 1.55 -7.30
N ILE A 229 -19.85 1.29 -6.21
CA ILE A 229 -18.58 0.57 -6.26
C ILE A 229 -18.76 -0.88 -5.83
N ASP A 230 -18.20 -1.81 -6.61
CA ASP A 230 -18.08 -3.21 -6.24
C ASP A 230 -16.61 -3.51 -5.94
N PHE A 231 -16.33 -4.04 -4.75
CA PHE A 231 -15.01 -4.46 -4.32
C PHE A 231 -15.12 -5.61 -3.31
N LYS A 232 -14.17 -6.54 -3.34
CA LYS A 232 -14.19 -7.73 -2.47
C LYS A 232 -13.52 -7.48 -1.13
N THR A 233 -12.53 -6.58 -1.10
CA THR A 233 -11.75 -6.26 0.09
C THR A 233 -11.41 -4.78 0.16
N HIS A 234 -11.23 -4.27 1.38
CA HIS A 234 -10.83 -2.87 1.60
C HIS A 234 -9.50 -2.55 0.88
N THR A 235 -8.58 -3.53 0.82
CA THR A 235 -7.29 -3.41 0.13
C THR A 235 -7.47 -3.30 -1.40
N GLU A 236 -8.43 -4.01 -1.98
CA GLU A 236 -8.78 -3.90 -3.40
C GLU A 236 -9.27 -2.49 -3.74
N LEU A 237 -10.22 -1.96 -2.95
CA LEU A 237 -10.71 -0.59 -3.10
C LEU A 237 -9.56 0.43 -3.02
N PHE A 238 -8.69 0.30 -2.01
CA PHE A 238 -7.51 1.16 -1.87
C PHE A 238 -6.64 1.13 -3.13
N ASN A 239 -6.35 -0.07 -3.64
CA ASN A 239 -5.48 -0.24 -4.81
C ASN A 239 -6.11 0.35 -6.08
N LEU A 240 -7.41 0.13 -6.31
CA LEU A 240 -8.16 0.71 -7.43
C LEU A 240 -8.11 2.24 -7.39
N LEU A 241 -8.39 2.84 -6.24
CA LEU A 241 -8.29 4.28 -6.02
C LEU A 241 -6.87 4.79 -6.26
N CYS A 242 -5.85 4.09 -5.78
CA CYS A 242 -4.46 4.46 -5.99
C CYS A 242 -4.11 4.51 -7.49
N VAL A 243 -4.43 3.46 -8.25
CA VAL A 243 -4.13 3.41 -9.69
C VAL A 243 -4.91 4.49 -10.45
N ALA A 244 -6.18 4.69 -10.11
CA ALA A 244 -7.04 5.67 -10.78
C ALA A 244 -6.65 7.13 -10.49
N LYS A 245 -6.25 7.46 -9.25
CA LYS A 245 -6.03 8.85 -8.79
C LYS A 245 -4.56 9.21 -8.57
N LEU A 246 -3.71 8.30 -8.15
CA LEU A 246 -2.37 8.67 -7.65
C LEU A 246 -1.29 8.66 -8.72
N SER A 247 -1.54 8.21 -9.96
CA SER A 247 -0.54 8.29 -11.02
C SER A 247 0.07 9.70 -11.15
N LYS A 248 1.41 9.76 -11.13
CA LYS A 248 2.18 10.98 -11.43
C LYS A 248 2.15 11.34 -12.92
N ASP A 249 1.91 10.37 -13.81
CA ASP A 249 1.68 10.63 -15.23
C ASP A 249 0.21 11.02 -15.42
N LYS A 250 -0.03 12.29 -15.78
CA LYS A 250 -1.38 12.82 -16.06
C LYS A 250 -2.10 12.02 -17.14
N LYS A 251 -1.39 11.40 -18.08
CA LYS A 251 -1.97 10.55 -19.15
C LYS A 251 -2.47 9.20 -18.64
N LEU A 252 -2.26 8.87 -17.37
CA LEU A 252 -2.76 7.65 -16.73
C LEU A 252 -3.72 7.97 -15.58
N LYS A 253 -4.01 9.25 -15.33
CA LYS A 253 -4.78 9.71 -14.18
C LYS A 253 -6.26 9.84 -14.55
N LEU A 254 -7.03 8.79 -14.27
CA LEU A 254 -8.47 8.73 -14.56
C LEU A 254 -9.28 9.64 -13.64
N ILE A 255 -8.97 9.63 -12.34
CA ILE A 255 -9.55 10.54 -11.35
C ILE A 255 -8.57 11.70 -11.16
N THR A 256 -8.93 12.87 -11.68
CA THR A 256 -8.09 14.07 -11.58
C THR A 256 -8.14 14.64 -10.17
N ASP A 257 -9.33 14.64 -9.56
CA ASP A 257 -9.54 15.10 -8.19
C ASP A 257 -10.46 14.23 -7.35
N LEU A 258 -10.17 14.19 -6.05
CA LEU A 258 -10.94 13.49 -5.02
C LEU A 258 -10.85 14.32 -3.75
N GLU A 259 -11.98 14.82 -3.28
CA GLU A 259 -12.06 15.65 -2.08
C GLU A 259 -13.23 15.19 -1.20
N LEU A 260 -13.01 15.14 0.10
CA LEU A 260 -14.02 14.79 1.10
C LEU A 260 -14.35 16.05 1.89
N GLU A 261 -15.63 16.46 1.87
CA GLU A 261 -16.19 17.56 2.65
C GLU A 261 -16.97 17.00 3.83
N PHE A 262 -16.79 17.62 5.01
CA PHE A 262 -17.44 17.22 6.26
C PHE A 262 -18.54 18.23 6.65
N GLU A 263 -19.46 17.85 7.53
CA GLU A 263 -20.64 18.67 7.90
C GLU A 263 -20.30 20.07 8.43
N ASN A 264 -19.15 20.22 9.06
CA ASN A 264 -18.61 21.50 9.53
C ASN A 264 -17.95 22.35 8.43
N GLY A 265 -18.05 21.95 7.16
CA GLY A 265 -17.56 22.68 5.99
C GLY A 265 -16.04 22.59 5.77
N ILE A 266 -15.33 21.76 6.54
CA ILE A 266 -13.90 21.53 6.36
C ILE A 266 -13.67 20.36 5.39
N THR A 267 -12.46 20.29 4.84
CA THR A 267 -11.98 19.19 4.01
C THR A 267 -10.84 18.43 4.69
N THR A 268 -10.43 17.31 4.11
CA THR A 268 -9.24 16.57 4.58
C THR A 268 -7.98 17.44 4.70
N LYS A 269 -7.85 18.47 3.84
CA LYS A 269 -6.68 19.37 3.84
C LYS A 269 -6.61 20.23 5.09
N ASP A 270 -7.76 20.53 5.71
CA ASP A 270 -7.89 21.39 6.88
C ASP A 270 -7.62 20.67 8.21
N PHE A 271 -7.48 19.34 8.17
CA PHE A 271 -7.15 18.56 9.35
C PHE A 271 -5.77 18.93 9.92
N SER A 272 -5.65 18.84 11.23
CA SER A 272 -4.37 18.98 11.92
C SER A 272 -3.38 17.90 11.46
N GLU A 273 -2.08 18.18 11.56
CA GLU A 273 -1.02 17.20 11.23
C GLU A 273 -1.15 15.91 12.06
N GLY A 274 -1.60 16.01 13.31
CA GLY A 274 -1.88 14.85 14.16
C GLY A 274 -3.00 13.96 13.60
N GLN A 275 -4.11 14.55 13.13
CA GLN A 275 -5.22 13.80 12.52
C GLN A 275 -4.77 13.14 11.21
N LYS A 276 -4.07 13.87 10.34
CA LYS A 276 -3.49 13.36 9.09
C LYS A 276 -2.56 12.16 9.32
N LYS A 277 -1.71 12.22 10.35
CA LYS A 277 -0.85 11.09 10.75
C LYS A 277 -1.66 9.90 11.26
N GLN A 278 -2.67 10.13 12.10
CA GLN A 278 -3.54 9.07 12.62
C GLN A 278 -4.33 8.37 11.50
N ILE A 279 -4.78 9.12 10.49
CA ILE A 279 -5.44 8.56 9.29
C ILE A 279 -4.50 7.58 8.56
N LEU A 280 -3.27 8.00 8.26
CA LEU A 280 -2.32 7.15 7.55
C LEU A 280 -1.87 5.94 8.39
N LEU A 281 -1.71 6.12 9.70
CA LEU A 281 -1.36 5.02 10.61
C LEU A 281 -2.49 3.99 10.67
N LYS A 282 -3.74 4.43 10.83
CA LYS A 282 -4.92 3.56 10.85
C LYS A 282 -5.10 2.83 9.52
N LEU A 283 -4.90 3.52 8.39
CA LEU A 283 -4.88 2.90 7.07
C LEU A 283 -3.85 1.76 6.99
N CYS A 284 -2.62 2.00 7.44
CA CYS A 284 -1.57 0.98 7.40
C CYS A 284 -1.93 -0.25 8.25
N LEU A 285 -2.52 -0.04 9.42
CA LEU A 285 -2.80 -1.10 10.41
C LEU A 285 -4.11 -1.87 10.18
N GLU A 286 -5.13 -1.23 9.60
CA GLU A 286 -6.48 -1.82 9.50
C GLU A 286 -6.89 -2.15 8.05
N VAL A 287 -6.24 -1.53 7.06
CA VAL A 287 -6.59 -1.72 5.63
C VAL A 287 -5.48 -2.40 4.84
N LEU A 288 -4.22 -2.00 5.04
CA LEU A 288 -3.11 -2.42 4.17
C LEU A 288 -2.35 -3.63 4.70
N SER A 289 -2.18 -3.71 6.02
CA SER A 289 -1.50 -4.84 6.64
C SER A 289 -2.31 -6.11 6.48
N GLY A 290 -1.66 -7.15 5.99
CA GLY A 290 -2.21 -8.50 5.94
C GLY A 290 -1.24 -9.51 6.56
N GLU A 291 -1.54 -10.78 6.37
CA GLU A 291 -0.60 -11.85 6.74
C GLU A 291 0.76 -11.63 6.09
N ASN A 292 1.82 -11.88 6.85
CA ASN A 292 3.21 -11.71 6.43
C ASN A 292 3.60 -10.31 5.93
N SER A 293 2.86 -9.25 6.29
CA SER A 293 3.28 -7.88 6.03
C SER A 293 4.30 -7.37 7.06
N LEU A 294 5.24 -6.54 6.60
CA LEU A 294 6.22 -5.83 7.42
C LEU A 294 5.97 -4.31 7.33
N LEU A 295 5.72 -3.68 8.47
CA LEU A 295 5.46 -2.25 8.56
C LEU A 295 6.70 -1.56 9.12
N LEU A 296 7.16 -0.51 8.44
CA LEU A 296 8.34 0.27 8.75
C LEU A 296 7.91 1.71 9.07
N PHE A 297 7.80 2.03 10.35
CA PHE A 297 7.29 3.32 10.81
C PHE A 297 8.40 4.17 11.41
N ASP A 298 8.52 5.41 10.95
CA ASP A 298 9.45 6.39 11.51
C ASP A 298 8.70 7.45 12.31
N GLU A 299 8.99 7.50 13.61
CA GLU A 299 8.38 8.39 14.60
C GLU A 299 6.83 8.32 14.67
N PRO A 300 6.22 7.13 14.79
CA PRO A 300 4.77 7.04 14.94
C PRO A 300 4.29 7.68 16.26
N ASP A 301 5.13 7.68 17.31
CA ASP A 301 4.77 8.03 18.68
C ASP A 301 4.59 9.53 18.95
N ALA A 302 5.14 10.42 18.11
CA ALA A 302 5.09 11.87 18.35
C ALA A 302 3.65 12.42 18.55
N HIS A 303 2.62 11.67 18.14
CA HIS A 303 1.21 12.06 18.26
C HIS A 303 0.28 10.93 18.80
N ILE A 304 0.83 9.79 19.24
CA ILE A 304 0.06 8.66 19.80
C ILE A 304 -0.40 8.90 21.26
N HIS A 305 0.09 9.97 21.91
CA HIS A 305 -0.24 10.32 23.30
C HIS A 305 -1.73 10.61 23.60
N ILE A 306 -2.64 10.54 22.63
CA ILE A 306 -4.07 10.83 22.85
C ILE A 306 -4.92 9.56 23.13
N GLN A 307 -4.41 8.33 22.97
CA GLN A 307 -5.24 7.12 23.11
C GLN A 307 -4.84 6.11 24.20
N LYS A 308 -3.87 6.39 25.06
CA LYS A 308 -3.56 5.50 26.20
C LYS A 308 -4.41 5.70 27.46
N ASN A 309 -5.36 6.63 27.46
CA ASN A 309 -6.29 6.86 28.57
C ASN A 309 -7.73 6.43 28.25
N SER A 310 -7.92 5.16 27.90
CA SER A 310 -9.20 4.48 28.12
C SER A 310 -9.01 2.96 28.16
N SER A 311 -8.53 2.53 29.32
CA SER A 311 -8.79 1.27 30.04
C SER A 311 -8.16 -0.05 29.57
N PRO A 312 -7.47 -0.76 30.49
CA PRO A 312 -7.28 -2.21 30.42
C PRO A 312 -8.53 -2.91 30.96
N THR A 313 -8.93 -4.02 30.34
CA THR A 313 -9.77 -5.03 31.01
C THR A 313 -9.61 -6.36 30.29
N TYR A 314 -8.96 -7.28 31.02
CA TYR A 314 -8.95 -8.75 30.98
C TYR A 314 -8.97 -9.48 29.64
#